data_AF-A0A6F8T3U8-F1
#
_entry.id   AF-A0A6F8T3U8-F1
#
_cell.length_a   1.000
_cell.length_b   1.000
_cell.length_c   1.000
_cell.angle_alpha   90.00
_cell.angle_beta   90.00
_cell.angle_gamma   90.00
#
_symmetry.space_group_name_H-M   'P 1'
#
loop_
_entity.id
_entity.type
_entity.pdbx_description
1 polymer ?
#
loop_
_entity_poly.entity_id
_entity_poly.type
_entity_poly.pdbx_seq_one_letter_code
_entity_poly.pdbx_strand_id
1 'polypeptide(L)'
;MSGFFNRQSSWKLCLQAVNLAALTIAAYDLYQNPDKLGQNGFDIAVHALNFLSLRENVDIVEAFLVSNLNGAQLGVLYSGAVSGCASLSRPLLAVAADVVVHALSGTSIFFCPEEELQSEEENKANGLKIN
;
A
#
# COMPACT_ATOMS: atom_id res chain seq x y z
N MET A 1 -7.18 20.79 -4.19
CA MET A 1 -8.50 20.13 -4.31
C MET A 1 -8.39 18.80 -3.60
N SER A 2 -9.21 18.53 -2.58
CA SER A 2 -9.14 17.32 -1.76
C SER A 2 -9.70 16.12 -2.54
N GLY A 3 -8.83 15.38 -3.23
CA GLY A 3 -9.16 14.10 -3.85
C GLY A 3 -8.63 12.94 -3.02
N PHE A 4 -9.41 11.88 -2.85
CA PHE A 4 -8.95 10.63 -2.21
C PHE A 4 -7.91 9.88 -3.05
N PHE A 5 -7.91 10.11 -4.36
CA PHE A 5 -6.97 9.49 -5.30
C PHE A 5 -5.84 10.45 -5.65
N ASN A 6 -4.62 9.91 -5.75
CA ASN A 6 -3.47 10.65 -6.22
C ASN A 6 -3.58 10.88 -7.72
N ARG A 7 -3.85 12.11 -8.16
CA ARG A 7 -3.96 12.45 -9.58
C ARG A 7 -2.64 12.92 -10.18
N GLN A 8 -1.65 13.20 -9.35
CA GLN A 8 -0.32 13.64 -9.77
C GLN A 8 0.61 12.48 -10.17
N SER A 9 0.38 11.27 -9.65
CA SER A 9 1.22 10.11 -9.90
C SER A 9 0.43 8.88 -10.32
N SER A 10 0.58 8.48 -11.58
CA SER A 10 0.00 7.25 -12.12
C SER A 10 0.47 6.01 -11.34
N TRP A 11 1.71 6.03 -10.83
CA TRP A 11 2.25 4.97 -9.99
C TRP A 11 1.53 4.87 -8.64
N LYS A 12 1.41 5.99 -7.91
CA LYS A 12 0.71 6.01 -6.61
C LYS A 12 -0.77 5.70 -6.79
N LEU A 13 -1.40 6.15 -7.88
CA LEU A 13 -2.78 5.80 -8.22
C LEU A 13 -2.94 4.29 -8.47
N CYS A 14 -2.00 3.67 -9.20
CA CYS A 14 -1.98 2.23 -9.41
C CYS A 14 -1.83 1.48 -8.09
N LEU A 15 -0.88 1.88 -7.23
CA LEU A 15 -0.70 1.29 -5.90
C LEU A 15 -1.93 1.49 -4.99
N GLN A 16 -2.64 2.62 -5.10
CA GLN A 16 -3.91 2.83 -4.41
C GLN A 16 -4.97 1.85 -4.88
N ALA A 17 -5.12 1.67 -6.20
CA ALA A 17 -6.07 0.73 -6.77
C ALA A 17 -5.77 -0.72 -6.34
N VAL A 18 -4.49 -1.10 -6.32
CA VAL A 18 -4.05 -2.42 -5.86
C VAL A 18 -4.33 -2.63 -4.38
N ASN A 19 -4.02 -1.67 -3.51
CA ASN A 19 -4.32 -1.77 -2.08
C ASN A 19 -5.84 -1.81 -1.83
N LEU A 20 -6.64 -1.08 -2.60
CA LEU A 20 -8.10 -1.14 -2.51
C LEU A 20 -8.64 -2.51 -2.92
N ALA A 21 -8.12 -3.09 -4.00
CA ALA A 21 -8.47 -4.46 -4.41
C ALA A 21 -8.08 -5.48 -3.33
N ALA A 22 -6.85 -5.41 -2.81
CA ALA A 22 -6.37 -6.29 -1.75
C ALA A 22 -7.22 -6.17 -0.47
N LEU A 23 -7.61 -4.95 -0.09
CA LEU A 23 -8.53 -4.70 1.01
C LEU A 23 -9.88 -5.41 0.82
N THR A 24 -10.48 -5.30 -0.37
CA THR A 24 -11.76 -5.97 -0.64
C THR A 24 -11.64 -7.49 -0.59
N ILE A 25 -10.53 -8.05 -1.07
CA ILE A 25 -10.25 -9.49 -0.99
C ILE A 25 -10.07 -9.92 0.46
N ALA A 26 -9.32 -9.16 1.27
CA ALA A 26 -9.11 -9.45 2.70
C ALA A 26 -10.41 -9.33 3.51
N ALA A 27 -11.24 -8.34 3.20
CA ALA A 27 -12.57 -8.17 3.81
C ALA A 27 -13.51 -9.33 3.46
N TYR A 28 -13.47 -9.80 2.20
CA TYR A 28 -14.24 -10.96 1.77
C TYR A 28 -13.76 -12.26 2.44
N ASP A 29 -12.44 -12.44 2.59
CA ASP A 29 -11.89 -13.59 3.31
C ASP A 29 -12.24 -13.57 4.80
N LEU A 30 -12.22 -12.40 5.44
CA LEU A 30 -12.68 -12.24 6.83
C LEU A 30 -14.18 -12.55 6.97
N TYR A 31 -15.00 -12.14 6.00
CA TYR A 31 -16.42 -12.46 6.01
C TYR A 31 -16.68 -13.97 5.92
N GLN A 32 -15.90 -14.69 5.11
CA GLN A 32 -16.00 -16.15 5.01
C GLN A 32 -15.37 -16.89 6.19
N ASN A 33 -14.33 -16.32 6.81
CA ASN A 33 -13.55 -16.92 7.87
C ASN A 33 -13.43 -15.97 9.09
N PRO A 34 -14.53 -15.73 9.83
CA PRO A 34 -14.56 -14.74 10.91
C PRO A 34 -13.60 -15.07 12.06
N ASP A 35 -13.24 -16.34 12.24
CA ASP A 35 -12.30 -16.81 13.26
C ASP A 35 -10.86 -16.26 13.05
N LYS A 36 -10.57 -15.73 11.86
CA LYS A 36 -9.26 -15.14 11.50
C LYS A 36 -9.21 -13.62 11.64
N LEU A 37 -10.11 -13.02 12.44
CA LEU A 37 -10.22 -11.57 12.64
C LEU A 37 -8.91 -10.89 13.03
N GLY A 38 -8.06 -11.54 13.85
CA GLY A 38 -6.77 -10.96 14.23
C GLY A 38 -5.83 -10.76 13.03
N GLN A 39 -5.67 -11.78 12.18
CA GLN A 39 -4.75 -11.73 11.04
C GLN A 39 -5.35 -10.96 9.87
N ASN A 40 -6.60 -11.28 9.48
CA ASN A 40 -7.27 -10.65 8.35
C ASN A 40 -7.69 -9.22 8.67
N GLY A 41 -8.02 -8.89 9.92
CA GLY A 41 -8.33 -7.53 10.35
C GLY A 41 -7.11 -6.62 10.32
N PHE A 42 -5.95 -7.12 10.73
CA PHE A 42 -4.69 -6.38 10.61
C PHE A 42 -4.32 -6.16 9.13
N ASP A 43 -4.47 -7.17 8.27
CA ASP A 43 -4.27 -7.06 6.81
C ASP A 43 -5.15 -5.97 6.18
N ILE A 44 -6.45 -5.97 6.51
CA ILE A 44 -7.41 -4.94 6.07
C ILE A 44 -6.96 -3.54 6.53
N ALA A 45 -6.55 -3.40 7.79
CA ALA A 45 -6.12 -2.12 8.34
C ALA A 45 -4.87 -1.58 7.63
N VAL A 46 -3.89 -2.44 7.34
CA VAL A 46 -2.66 -2.03 6.64
C VAL A 46 -2.98 -1.62 5.21
N HIS A 47 -3.81 -2.37 4.46
CA HIS A 47 -4.22 -1.97 3.11
C HIS A 47 -5.05 -0.66 3.10
N ALA A 48 -5.91 -0.44 4.10
CA ALA A 48 -6.68 0.79 4.23
C ALA A 48 -5.75 1.99 4.46
N LEU A 49 -4.76 1.83 5.35
CA LEU A 49 -3.78 2.86 5.63
C LEU A 49 -2.88 3.12 4.43
N ASN A 50 -2.47 2.09 3.68
CA ASN A 50 -1.73 2.26 2.42
C ASN A 50 -2.54 3.07 1.38
N PHE A 51 -3.83 2.77 1.24
CA PHE A 51 -4.70 3.52 0.34
C PHE A 51 -4.75 5.01 0.73
N LEU A 52 -4.94 5.30 2.01
CA LEU A 52 -4.98 6.66 2.53
C LEU A 52 -3.61 7.35 2.42
N SER A 53 -2.53 6.64 2.66
CA SER A 53 -1.18 7.20 2.72
C SER A 53 -0.58 7.50 1.34
N LEU A 54 -1.18 6.99 0.27
CA LEU A 54 -0.74 7.25 -1.09
C LEU A 54 -1.40 8.51 -1.70
N ARG A 55 -2.25 9.21 -0.94
CA ARG A 55 -2.85 10.50 -1.35
C ARG A 55 -1.78 11.58 -1.53
N GLU A 56 -2.11 12.63 -2.29
CA GLU A 56 -1.17 13.70 -2.67
C GLU A 56 -0.53 14.46 -1.49
N ASN A 57 -1.19 14.52 -0.33
CA ASN A 57 -0.74 15.32 0.82
C ASN A 57 -0.60 14.45 2.07
N VAL A 58 0.45 13.65 2.12
CA VAL A 58 0.81 12.85 3.30
C VAL A 58 1.97 13.47 4.05
N ASP A 59 1.84 13.53 5.37
CA ASP A 59 2.90 13.97 6.26
C ASP A 59 3.88 12.82 6.56
N ILE A 60 5.14 13.17 6.86
CA ILE A 60 6.25 12.25 7.12
C ILE A 60 5.93 11.28 8.26
N VAL A 61 5.14 11.70 9.25
CA VAL A 61 4.70 10.85 10.37
C VAL A 61 3.75 9.74 9.88
N GLU A 62 2.79 10.08 9.02
CA GLU A 62 1.86 9.12 8.43
C GLU A 62 2.61 8.15 7.51
N ALA A 63 3.55 8.66 6.73
CA ALA A 63 4.43 7.86 5.89
C ALA A 63 5.27 6.86 6.74
N PHE A 64 5.95 7.34 7.78
CA PHE A 64 6.75 6.50 8.67
C PHE A 64 5.91 5.41 9.35
N LEU A 65 4.72 5.76 9.83
CA LEU A 65 3.80 4.82 10.45
C LEU A 65 3.38 3.73 9.46
N VAL A 66 3.04 4.10 8.23
CA VAL A 66 2.67 3.16 7.16
C VAL A 66 3.83 2.24 6.81
N SER A 67 5.07 2.76 6.72
CA SER A 67 6.25 1.94 6.45
C SER A 67 6.46 0.87 7.53
N ASN A 68 6.34 1.25 8.81
CA ASN A 68 6.45 0.31 9.92
C ASN A 68 5.33 -0.75 9.91
N LEU A 69 4.10 -0.34 9.58
CA LEU A 69 2.96 -1.27 9.51
C LEU A 69 3.11 -2.28 8.38
N ASN A 70 3.59 -1.87 7.21
CA ASN A 70 3.92 -2.80 6.13
C ASN A 70 5.04 -3.76 6.54
N GLY A 71 6.08 -3.27 7.25
CA GLY A 71 7.13 -4.13 7.81
C GLY A 71 6.60 -5.16 8.82
N ALA A 72 5.71 -4.73 9.72
CA ALA A 72 5.04 -5.63 10.66
C ALA A 72 4.20 -6.69 9.93
N GLN A 73 3.46 -6.30 8.87
CA GLN A 73 2.66 -7.23 8.08
C GLN A 73 3.52 -8.24 7.31
N LEU A 74 4.66 -7.83 6.76
CA LEU A 74 5.66 -8.75 6.19
C LEU A 74 6.16 -9.75 7.24
N GLY A 75 6.38 -9.30 8.49
CA GLY A 75 6.74 -10.18 9.60
C GLY A 75 5.64 -11.19 9.93
N VAL A 76 4.38 -10.77 9.93
CA VAL A 76 3.21 -11.66 10.12
C VAL A 76 3.15 -12.70 9.00
N LEU A 77 3.28 -12.28 7.73
CA LEU A 77 3.27 -13.18 6.57
C LEU A 77 4.43 -14.18 6.62
N TYR A 78 5.64 -13.73 6.97
CA TYR A 78 6.81 -14.60 7.15
C TYR A 78 6.61 -15.61 8.29
N SER A 79 6.11 -15.16 9.44
CA SER A 79 5.83 -16.04 10.57
C SER A 79 4.77 -17.10 10.24
N GLY A 80 3.76 -16.74 9.45
CA GLY A 80 2.75 -17.67 8.94
C GLY A 80 3.36 -18.70 7.99
N ALA A 81 4.26 -18.29 7.11
CA ALA A 81 4.93 -19.18 6.16
C ALA A 81 5.88 -20.18 6.85
N VAL A 82 6.62 -19.75 7.88
CA VAL A 82 7.62 -20.59 8.57
C VAL A 82 7.00 -21.48 9.64
N SER A 83 5.97 -21.01 10.34
CA SER A 83 5.38 -21.79 11.45
C SER A 83 4.56 -23.00 11.00
N GLY A 84 4.18 -23.09 9.71
CA GLY A 84 3.32 -24.17 9.17
C GLY A 84 1.93 -24.29 9.83
N CYS A 85 1.66 -23.47 10.85
CA CYS A 85 0.47 -23.51 11.70
C CYS A 85 -0.64 -22.63 11.15
N ALA A 86 -0.27 -21.61 10.36
CA ALA A 86 -1.18 -21.08 9.37
C ALA A 86 -1.25 -22.10 8.23
N SER A 87 -2.27 -22.95 8.21
CA SER A 87 -2.85 -23.29 6.90
C SER A 87 -3.06 -21.95 6.22
N LEU A 88 -2.18 -21.64 5.28
CA LEU A 88 -2.37 -20.57 4.32
C LEU A 88 -3.68 -20.91 3.62
N SER A 89 -4.80 -20.44 4.19
CA SER A 89 -6.12 -20.53 3.54
C SER A 89 -6.09 -19.82 2.20
N ARG A 90 -5.08 -18.96 2.01
CA ARG A 90 -4.74 -18.28 0.77
C ARG A 90 -3.74 -19.10 -0.05
N PRO A 91 -3.91 -19.20 -1.38
CA PRO A 91 -2.92 -19.77 -2.29
C PRO A 91 -1.54 -19.10 -2.12
N LEU A 92 -0.45 -19.84 -2.31
CA LEU A 92 0.93 -19.31 -2.24
C LEU A 92 1.13 -18.05 -3.11
N LEU A 93 0.48 -18.02 -4.28
CA LEU A 93 0.53 -16.87 -5.19
C LEU A 93 -0.10 -15.61 -4.58
N ALA A 94 -1.18 -15.74 -3.80
CA ALA A 94 -1.82 -14.62 -3.12
C ALA A 94 -0.93 -14.07 -2.00
N VAL A 95 -0.28 -14.96 -1.24
CA VAL A 95 0.69 -14.56 -0.21
C VAL A 95 1.89 -13.83 -0.83
N ALA A 96 2.43 -14.35 -1.94
CA ALA A 96 3.52 -13.71 -2.65
C ALA A 96 3.11 -12.33 -3.19
N ALA A 97 1.89 -12.19 -3.70
CA ALA A 97 1.35 -10.92 -4.14
C ALA A 97 1.23 -9.92 -2.96
N ASP A 98 0.69 -10.34 -1.81
CA ASP A 98 0.58 -9.48 -0.62
C ASP A 98 1.96 -9.00 -0.15
N VAL A 99 2.97 -9.89 -0.12
CA VAL A 99 4.36 -9.53 0.20
C VAL A 99 4.87 -8.42 -0.73
N VAL A 100 4.65 -8.55 -2.03
CA VAL A 100 5.07 -7.53 -3.01
C VAL A 100 4.31 -6.22 -2.77
N VAL A 101 2.99 -6.28 -2.56
CA VAL A 101 2.16 -5.09 -2.32
C VAL A 101 2.62 -4.35 -1.06
N HIS A 102 2.91 -5.06 0.04
CA HIS A 102 3.39 -4.44 1.27
C HIS A 102 4.81 -3.90 1.13
N ALA A 103 5.70 -4.60 0.41
CA ALA A 103 7.05 -4.10 0.14
C ALA A 103 7.03 -2.81 -0.68
N LEU A 104 6.25 -2.77 -1.76
CA LEU A 104 6.10 -1.59 -2.61
C LEU A 104 5.41 -0.42 -1.87
N SER A 105 4.36 -0.72 -1.10
CA SER A 105 3.64 0.31 -0.34
C SER A 105 4.49 0.87 0.81
N GLY A 106 5.22 0.00 1.53
CA GLY A 106 6.09 0.39 2.63
C GLY A 106 7.35 1.14 2.21
N THR A 107 7.78 1.00 0.95
CA THR A 107 8.94 1.70 0.38
C THR A 107 8.57 2.89 -0.50
N SER A 108 7.27 3.17 -0.69
CA SER A 108 6.77 4.29 -1.50
C SER A 108 7.28 5.68 -1.07
N ILE A 109 7.79 5.81 0.15
CA ILE A 109 8.45 7.03 0.67
C ILE A 109 9.82 7.25 0.03
N PHE A 110 10.51 6.15 -0.28
CA PHE A 110 11.87 6.16 -0.83
C PHE A 110 11.86 6.04 -2.36
N PHE A 111 10.78 5.51 -2.93
CA PHE A 111 10.62 5.33 -4.37
C PHE A 111 9.54 6.27 -4.91
N CYS A 112 9.96 7.45 -5.37
CA CYS A 112 9.25 8.18 -6.42
C CYS A 112 9.81 7.69 -7.77
N PRO A 113 8.98 7.14 -8.67
CA PRO A 113 9.43 6.87 -10.03
C PRO A 113 9.86 8.17 -10.71
N GLU A 114 10.91 8.09 -11.53
CA GLU A 114 11.51 9.19 -12.32
C GLU A 114 10.47 10.04 -13.08
N GLU A 115 9.32 9.45 -13.44
CA GLU A 115 8.21 10.14 -14.11
C GLU A 115 7.61 11.30 -13.28
N GLU A 116 7.60 11.23 -11.95
CA GLU A 116 7.16 12.36 -11.10
C GLU A 116 8.18 13.51 -11.12
N LEU A 117 9.49 13.21 -11.16
CA LEU A 117 10.57 14.21 -11.20
C LEU A 117 10.54 15.04 -12.49
N GLN A 118 10.29 14.40 -13.63
CA GLN A 118 10.21 15.09 -14.92
C GLN A 118 8.97 15.98 -15.02
N SER A 119 7.83 15.57 -14.45
CA SER A 119 6.60 16.37 -14.45
C SER A 119 6.68 17.61 -13.55
N GLU A 120 7.42 17.54 -12.43
CA GLU A 120 7.71 18.68 -11.58
C GLU A 120 8.73 19.63 -12.21
N GLU A 121 9.81 19.11 -12.82
CA GLU A 121 10.77 19.94 -13.55
C GLU A 121 10.12 20.65 -14.74
N GLU A 122 9.26 19.98 -15.50
CA GLU A 122 8.55 20.56 -16.63
C GLU A 122 7.53 21.62 -16.19
N ASN A 123 6.76 21.38 -15.12
CA ASN A 123 5.86 22.39 -14.55
C ASN A 123 6.62 23.60 -13.98
N LYS A 124 7.77 23.38 -13.34
CA LYS A 124 8.60 24.46 -12.79
C LYS A 124 9.26 25.26 -13.91
N ALA A 125 9.72 24.60 -14.97
CA ALA A 125 10.27 25.24 -16.17
C ALA A 125 9.22 26.04 -16.95
N ASN A 126 7.99 25.53 -17.04
CA ASN A 126 6.88 26.23 -17.68
C ASN A 126 6.32 27.37 -16.83
N GLY A 127 6.28 27.23 -15.50
CA GLY A 127 5.92 28.31 -14.57
C GLY A 127 6.91 29.48 -14.55
N LEU A 128 8.20 29.22 -14.82
CA LEU A 128 9.22 30.27 -14.92
C LEU A 128 9.13 31.09 -16.22
N LYS A 129 8.41 30.61 -17.25
CA LYS A 129 8.23 31.30 -18.53
C LYS A 129 7.03 32.26 -18.56
N ILE A 130 6.23 32.31 -17.50
CA ILE A 130 5.01 33.15 -17.42
C ILE A 130 5.19 34.35 -16.48
N ASN A 131 6.44 34.70 -16.12
CA ASN A 131 6.78 35.96 -15.43
C ASN A 131 7.72 36.80 -16.28
#